data_AF-A0A1B6M7N1-F1
#
_entry.id   AF-A0A1B6M7N1-F1
#
_cell.length_a   1.000
_cell.length_b   1.000
_cell.length_c   1.000
_cell.angle_alpha   90.00
_cell.angle_beta   90.00
_cell.angle_gamma   90.00
#
_symmetry.space_group_name_H-M   'P 1'
#
loop_
_entity.id
_entity.type
_entity.pdbx_description
1 polymer ?
#
loop_
_entity_poly.entity_id
_entity_poly.type
_entity_poly.pdbx_seq_one_letter_code
_entity_poly.pdbx_strand_id
1 'polypeptide(L)'
;MQEFDSSDICLPITDVNLVLSWKCDGKCWIHKHDVVPIKHRSTYKNVGSVLEIRSKNDVYSEYKVCSDLLPKTVFCHDFKGGYLEDRFCNGSPNIDTYRFFNWAAIDLFIYFSHKLVTIPPQGWLNAGHTHGVPVLGTLITEWHEGEAIWRGILTDIEKTNLFSQKLAEICAHYKFDGYLLNVENVIPKDFVPRLVQFVGLLKAHLDLYCARRTWLIWYDSVTTDGTLDWQNKLCPLNKPFFDACDGIFLNYVWKPADLQESLREAGARVHDVFVGVDVWGRNCYQDGGFNVDKALAVLRTLNMSVAIFAPGWTFETLPADEDFLTRETSFWRRLSSYHYVHGPAQLPFHSDFCQEDNRPAAV
;
A
#
# COMPACT_ATOMS: atom_id res chain seq x y z
N MET A 1 -21.30 19.26 -21.51
CA MET A 1 -20.04 18.83 -20.86
C MET A 1 -19.88 19.68 -19.63
N GLN A 2 -19.85 19.08 -18.45
CA GLN A 2 -19.53 19.81 -17.23
C GLN A 2 -18.03 20.09 -17.29
N GLU A 3 -17.62 21.36 -17.31
CA GLU A 3 -16.21 21.73 -17.20
C GLU A 3 -15.76 21.40 -15.77
N PHE A 4 -15.00 20.32 -15.60
CA PHE A 4 -14.40 20.01 -14.32
C PHE A 4 -13.24 20.97 -14.07
N ASP A 5 -13.28 21.66 -12.94
CA ASP A 5 -12.16 22.49 -12.50
C ASP A 5 -10.95 21.57 -12.22
N SER A 6 -9.86 21.78 -12.95
CA SER A 6 -8.62 21.00 -12.79
C SER A 6 -8.08 20.99 -11.36
N SER A 7 -8.45 21.98 -10.55
CA SER A 7 -8.10 22.05 -9.13
C SER A 7 -8.99 21.21 -8.22
N ASP A 8 -9.96 20.44 -8.74
CA ASP A 8 -10.75 19.45 -7.98
C ASP A 8 -10.36 18.00 -8.37
N ILE A 9 -9.28 17.84 -9.13
CA ILE A 9 -8.85 16.56 -9.70
C ILE A 9 -7.48 16.17 -9.14
N CYS A 10 -7.38 15.00 -8.55
CA CYS A 10 -6.12 14.40 -8.15
C CYS A 10 -5.45 13.73 -9.36
N LEU A 11 -4.20 14.08 -9.64
CA LEU A 11 -3.43 13.54 -10.74
C LEU A 11 -2.05 13.07 -10.26
N PRO A 12 -1.49 12.03 -10.89
CA PRO A 12 -0.12 11.60 -10.63
C PRO A 12 0.88 12.60 -11.24
N ILE A 13 2.15 12.51 -10.83
CA ILE A 13 3.26 13.17 -11.53
C ILE A 13 3.92 12.14 -12.44
N THR A 14 3.97 12.41 -13.74
CA THR A 14 4.41 11.43 -14.75
C THR A 14 5.81 11.69 -15.30
N ASP A 15 6.45 12.79 -14.91
CA ASP A 15 7.75 13.23 -15.45
C ASP A 15 8.71 13.62 -14.32
N VAL A 16 9.97 13.20 -14.43
CA VAL A 16 10.99 13.44 -13.39
C VAL A 16 11.29 14.92 -13.20
N ASN A 17 11.22 15.74 -14.25
CA ASN A 17 11.48 17.17 -14.17
C ASN A 17 10.34 17.89 -13.43
N LEU A 18 9.11 17.40 -13.54
CA LEU A 18 8.00 17.90 -12.74
C LEU A 18 8.20 17.63 -11.25
N VAL A 19 8.79 16.49 -10.89
CA VAL A 19 9.19 16.20 -9.49
C VAL A 19 10.31 17.13 -9.05
N LEU A 20 11.39 17.24 -9.84
CA LEU A 20 12.56 18.06 -9.49
C LEU A 20 12.23 19.56 -9.37
N SER A 21 11.29 20.05 -10.19
CA SER A 21 10.82 21.43 -10.17
C SER A 21 9.60 21.65 -9.26
N TRP A 22 9.13 20.59 -8.57
CA TRP A 22 7.91 20.65 -7.78
C TRP A 22 8.01 21.72 -6.69
N LYS A 23 6.94 22.51 -6.60
CA LYS A 23 6.72 23.52 -5.57
C LYS A 23 5.22 23.63 -5.32
N CYS A 24 4.85 23.87 -4.08
CA CYS A 24 3.47 24.23 -3.73
C CYS A 24 3.14 25.58 -4.39
N ASP A 25 2.15 25.58 -5.29
CA ASP A 25 1.69 26.79 -6.00
C ASP A 25 0.37 27.34 -5.44
N GLY A 26 -0.22 26.66 -4.44
CA GLY A 26 -1.47 27.06 -3.80
C GLY A 26 -2.73 26.74 -4.60
N LYS A 27 -2.62 26.02 -5.73
CA LYS A 27 -3.73 25.85 -6.69
C LYS A 27 -4.24 24.42 -6.83
N CYS A 28 -3.55 23.44 -6.25
CA CYS A 28 -3.99 22.05 -6.32
C CYS A 28 -5.16 21.73 -5.36
N TRP A 29 -5.77 20.56 -5.56
CA TRP A 29 -7.00 20.15 -4.89
C TRP A 29 -6.95 20.15 -3.36
N ILE A 30 -5.78 19.94 -2.77
CA ILE A 30 -5.66 19.88 -1.31
C ILE A 30 -5.90 21.23 -0.62
N HIS A 31 -5.85 22.34 -1.38
CA HIS A 31 -6.19 23.67 -0.87
C HIS A 31 -7.70 23.94 -0.84
N LYS A 32 -8.49 23.12 -1.53
CA LYS A 32 -9.96 23.17 -1.55
C LYS A 32 -10.59 22.06 -0.74
N HIS A 33 -9.94 20.90 -0.70
CA HIS A 33 -10.46 19.67 -0.13
C HIS A 33 -9.50 19.12 0.92
N ASP A 34 -9.95 19.06 2.17
CA ASP A 34 -9.08 18.68 3.28
C ASP A 34 -8.82 17.16 3.33
N VAL A 35 -7.59 16.81 3.71
CA VAL A 35 -7.23 15.44 4.08
C VAL A 35 -7.20 15.35 5.59
N VAL A 36 -8.06 14.52 6.15
CA VAL A 36 -8.22 14.36 7.60
C VAL A 36 -6.95 13.76 8.20
N PRO A 37 -6.55 14.12 9.43
CA PRO A 37 -5.46 13.43 10.11
C PRO A 37 -5.78 11.95 10.33
N ILE A 38 -4.75 11.09 10.25
CA ILE A 38 -4.89 9.68 10.59
C ILE A 38 -5.35 9.50 12.04
N LYS A 39 -6.46 8.78 12.24
CA LYS A 39 -7.00 8.49 13.57
C LYS A 39 -6.18 7.39 14.26
N HIS A 40 -6.09 7.48 15.59
CA HIS A 40 -5.55 6.40 16.39
C HIS A 40 -6.50 5.19 16.40
N ARG A 41 -5.92 4.00 16.23
CA ARG A 41 -6.59 2.70 16.40
C ARG A 41 -6.01 1.95 17.59
N SER A 42 -6.72 0.93 18.08
CA SER A 42 -6.28 0.13 19.23
C SER A 42 -4.89 -0.45 18.98
N THR A 43 -3.99 -0.35 19.96
CA THR A 43 -2.68 -1.04 19.94
C THR A 43 -2.78 -2.54 20.21
N TYR A 44 -4.01 -3.04 20.43
CA TYR A 44 -4.33 -4.45 20.52
C TYR A 44 -5.26 -4.85 19.37
N LYS A 45 -4.96 -5.98 18.74
CA LYS A 45 -5.80 -6.58 17.71
C LYS A 45 -6.54 -7.79 18.27
N ASN A 46 -7.74 -8.04 17.76
CA ASN A 46 -8.45 -9.26 18.04
C ASN A 46 -7.89 -10.40 17.16
N VAL A 47 -7.55 -11.52 17.79
CA VAL A 47 -7.12 -12.77 17.13
C VAL A 47 -8.28 -13.77 17.09
N GLY A 48 -8.36 -14.59 16.03
CA GLY A 48 -9.44 -15.56 15.81
C GLY A 48 -10.54 -15.06 14.87
N SER A 49 -11.37 -15.97 14.36
CA SER A 49 -12.45 -15.58 13.44
C SER A 49 -13.44 -14.68 14.17
N VAL A 50 -13.89 -13.59 13.52
CA VAL A 50 -14.97 -12.72 14.04
C VAL A 50 -16.24 -13.53 14.38
N LEU A 51 -16.43 -14.68 13.74
CA LEU A 51 -17.53 -15.61 14.02
C LEU A 51 -17.31 -16.44 15.29
N GLU A 52 -16.07 -16.79 15.61
CA GLU A 52 -15.70 -17.55 16.81
C GLU A 52 -15.72 -16.67 18.06
N ILE A 53 -15.32 -15.39 17.93
CA ILE A 53 -15.30 -14.38 19.01
C ILE A 53 -16.69 -14.16 19.63
N ARG A 54 -17.78 -14.44 18.90
CA ARG A 54 -19.16 -14.26 19.39
C ARG A 54 -19.74 -15.50 20.08
N SER A 55 -19.03 -16.63 20.11
CA SER A 55 -19.60 -17.92 20.52
C SER A 55 -19.47 -18.26 22.01
N LYS A 56 -18.84 -17.42 22.85
CA LYS A 56 -18.63 -17.74 24.27
C LYS A 56 -19.00 -16.58 25.20
N ASN A 57 -19.49 -16.92 26.38
CA ASN A 57 -19.73 -16.05 27.53
C ASN A 57 -18.43 -15.45 28.12
N ASP A 58 -17.31 -15.45 27.38
CA ASP A 58 -15.99 -15.11 27.89
C ASP A 58 -15.66 -13.64 27.63
N VAL A 59 -15.39 -12.95 28.73
CA VAL A 59 -15.19 -11.52 28.82
C VAL A 59 -13.80 -11.15 28.27
N TYR A 60 -13.76 -10.77 26.99
CA TYR A 60 -12.87 -9.79 26.33
C TYR A 60 -11.32 -9.87 26.41
N SER A 61 -10.69 -10.77 27.16
CA SER A 61 -9.21 -10.72 27.37
C SER A 61 -8.36 -11.72 26.58
N GLU A 62 -8.83 -12.95 26.32
CA GLU A 62 -7.99 -14.01 25.73
C GLU A 62 -7.67 -13.82 24.23
N TYR A 63 -8.39 -12.91 23.56
CA TYR A 63 -8.30 -12.71 22.12
C TYR A 63 -7.61 -11.39 21.73
N LYS A 64 -7.10 -10.61 22.68
CA LYS A 64 -6.43 -9.33 22.39
C LYS A 64 -4.93 -9.47 22.51
N VAL A 65 -4.24 -9.30 21.39
CA VAL A 65 -2.77 -9.38 21.33
C VAL A 65 -2.21 -8.03 20.89
N CYS A 66 -1.09 -7.63 21.47
CA CYS A 66 -0.38 -6.41 21.08
C CYS A 66 -0.09 -6.42 19.58
N SER A 67 -0.39 -5.33 18.88
CA SER A 67 -0.22 -5.21 17.43
C SER A 67 1.21 -5.46 16.97
N ASP A 68 2.19 -5.12 17.81
CA ASP A 68 3.62 -5.22 17.48
C ASP A 68 4.14 -6.66 17.48
N LEU A 69 3.38 -7.59 18.08
CA LEU A 69 3.70 -9.02 18.11
C LEU A 69 3.04 -9.79 16.96
N LEU A 70 2.19 -9.12 16.19
CA LEU A 70 1.39 -9.74 15.14
C LEU A 70 1.85 -9.29 13.76
N PRO A 71 1.79 -10.19 12.77
CA PRO A 71 2.10 -9.84 11.41
C PRO A 71 1.01 -8.93 10.85
N LYS A 72 1.39 -8.21 9.80
CA LYS A 72 0.61 -7.15 9.19
C LYS A 72 -0.06 -7.62 7.90
N THR A 73 -1.11 -6.91 7.50
CA THR A 73 -1.78 -7.09 6.21
C THR A 73 -1.71 -5.79 5.41
N VAL A 74 -1.06 -5.82 4.27
CA VAL A 74 -1.08 -4.74 3.27
C VAL A 74 -2.16 -5.04 2.24
N PHE A 75 -2.97 -4.04 1.93
CA PHE A 75 -3.85 -4.01 0.76
C PHE A 75 -3.17 -3.18 -0.32
N CYS A 76 -2.81 -3.78 -1.45
CA CYS A 76 -2.26 -3.06 -2.59
C CYS A 76 -3.30 -3.00 -3.71
N HIS A 77 -3.85 -1.82 -3.95
CA HIS A 77 -5.12 -1.59 -4.64
C HIS A 77 -5.17 -2.11 -6.07
N ASP A 78 -4.14 -1.83 -6.87
CA ASP A 78 -4.02 -2.09 -8.32
C ASP A 78 -5.35 -2.42 -9.02
N PHE A 79 -6.14 -1.38 -9.26
CA PHE A 79 -7.48 -1.48 -9.85
C PHE A 79 -7.52 -0.66 -11.14
N LYS A 80 -7.61 -1.34 -12.28
CA LYS A 80 -7.76 -0.73 -13.63
C LYS A 80 -6.78 0.42 -13.93
N GLY A 81 -5.55 0.36 -13.41
CA GLY A 81 -4.52 1.38 -13.62
C GLY A 81 -4.67 2.66 -12.78
N GLY A 82 -5.69 2.76 -11.93
CA GLY A 82 -5.92 3.90 -11.03
C GLY A 82 -6.43 5.17 -11.73
N TYR A 83 -6.70 6.20 -10.92
CA TYR A 83 -7.19 7.53 -11.29
C TYR A 83 -8.42 7.48 -12.22
N LEU A 84 -9.43 6.70 -11.82
CA LEU A 84 -10.72 6.60 -12.49
C LEU A 84 -11.67 7.67 -11.91
N GLU A 85 -12.84 7.27 -11.44
CA GLU A 85 -13.82 8.16 -10.80
C GLU A 85 -13.36 8.61 -9.40
N ASP A 86 -12.46 7.85 -8.78
CA ASP A 86 -11.88 8.12 -7.46
C ASP A 86 -10.94 9.33 -7.44
N ARG A 87 -10.50 9.83 -8.61
CA ARG A 87 -9.64 11.01 -8.71
C ARG A 87 -10.36 12.33 -8.45
N PHE A 88 -11.68 12.35 -8.54
CA PHE A 88 -12.49 13.56 -8.40
C PHE A 88 -12.79 13.81 -6.92
N CYS A 89 -12.33 14.93 -6.38
CA CYS A 89 -12.46 15.25 -4.96
C CYS A 89 -13.92 15.50 -4.54
N ASN A 90 -14.76 15.96 -5.47
CA ASN A 90 -16.20 16.15 -5.29
C ASN A 90 -17.02 14.87 -5.54
N GLY A 91 -16.36 13.72 -5.74
CA GLY A 91 -17.00 12.49 -6.15
C GLY A 91 -17.40 12.48 -7.62
N SER A 92 -18.15 11.44 -8.00
CA SER A 92 -18.58 11.17 -9.38
C SER A 92 -20.04 10.74 -9.41
N PRO A 93 -20.82 11.14 -10.41
CA PRO A 93 -22.17 10.60 -10.61
C PRO A 93 -22.17 9.10 -10.95
N ASN A 94 -21.03 8.54 -11.38
CA ASN A 94 -20.90 7.11 -11.60
C ASN A 94 -20.72 6.38 -10.25
N ILE A 95 -21.77 5.70 -9.81
CA ILE A 95 -21.79 4.95 -8.55
C ILE A 95 -21.23 3.53 -8.67
N ASP A 96 -21.01 3.04 -9.89
CA ASP A 96 -20.49 1.71 -10.19
C ASP A 96 -18.97 1.71 -10.11
N THR A 97 -18.47 1.93 -8.89
CA THR A 97 -17.05 2.06 -8.57
C THR A 97 -16.68 1.10 -7.45
N TYR A 98 -15.45 0.59 -7.50
CA TYR A 98 -14.93 -0.27 -6.46
C TYR A 98 -14.84 0.49 -5.13
N ARG A 99 -15.35 -0.13 -4.07
CA ARG A 99 -15.35 0.42 -2.71
C ARG A 99 -14.82 -0.62 -1.75
N PHE A 100 -13.93 -0.20 -0.87
CA PHE A 100 -13.35 -1.07 0.15
C PHE A 100 -13.81 -0.62 1.55
N PHE A 101 -14.34 -1.56 2.33
CA PHE A 101 -14.92 -1.30 3.65
C PHE A 101 -14.40 -2.25 4.76
N ASN A 102 -13.35 -3.03 4.49
CA ASN A 102 -12.73 -3.94 5.47
C ASN A 102 -11.46 -3.35 6.11
N TRP A 103 -11.40 -2.01 6.28
CA TRP A 103 -10.23 -1.28 6.80
C TRP A 103 -9.70 -1.80 8.14
N ALA A 104 -10.59 -2.29 9.01
CA ALA A 104 -10.21 -2.84 10.31
C ALA A 104 -9.30 -4.09 10.20
N ALA A 105 -9.33 -4.80 9.07
CA ALA A 105 -8.57 -6.02 8.81
C ALA A 105 -7.18 -5.79 8.18
N ILE A 106 -6.89 -4.55 7.77
CA ILE A 106 -5.61 -4.18 7.14
C ILE A 106 -4.82 -3.20 8.00
N ASP A 107 -3.51 -3.22 7.81
CA ASP A 107 -2.55 -2.38 8.53
C ASP A 107 -2.03 -1.23 7.66
N LEU A 108 -1.95 -1.44 6.35
CA LEU A 108 -1.49 -0.45 5.38
C LEU A 108 -2.30 -0.59 4.09
N PHE A 109 -2.56 0.53 3.43
CA PHE A 109 -3.17 0.59 2.11
C PHE A 109 -2.21 1.24 1.13
N ILE A 110 -2.02 0.65 -0.05
CA ILE A 110 -1.20 1.20 -1.12
C ILE A 110 -2.12 1.51 -2.29
N TYR A 111 -2.27 2.80 -2.62
CA TYR A 111 -2.90 3.20 -3.85
C TYR A 111 -1.91 3.00 -4.99
N PHE A 112 -2.05 1.88 -5.71
CA PHE A 112 -1.13 1.49 -6.76
C PHE A 112 -1.54 2.06 -8.11
N SER A 113 -0.57 2.58 -8.87
CA SER A 113 -0.71 2.92 -10.28
C SER A 113 0.63 2.76 -11.01
N HIS A 114 0.58 2.66 -12.34
CA HIS A 114 1.75 2.61 -13.23
C HIS A 114 2.20 4.03 -13.66
N LYS A 115 2.24 4.97 -12.72
CA LYS A 115 2.60 6.37 -12.96
C LYS A 115 3.78 6.73 -12.06
N LEU A 116 4.76 7.44 -12.62
CA LEU A 116 6.06 7.70 -11.97
C LEU A 116 5.94 8.01 -10.48
N VAL A 117 5.17 9.04 -10.11
CA VAL A 117 4.79 9.32 -8.72
C VAL A 117 3.27 9.30 -8.60
N THR A 118 2.78 8.32 -7.87
CA THR A 118 1.36 8.22 -7.53
C THR A 118 1.07 9.01 -6.26
N ILE A 119 0.19 10.00 -6.39
CA ILE A 119 -0.45 10.72 -5.28
C ILE A 119 -1.82 10.06 -5.03
N PRO A 120 -2.05 9.41 -3.88
CA PRO A 120 -3.34 8.77 -3.59
C PRO A 120 -4.49 9.79 -3.66
N PRO A 121 -5.62 9.46 -4.30
CA PRO A 121 -6.78 10.35 -4.32
C PRO A 121 -7.34 10.64 -2.93
N GLN A 122 -7.93 11.82 -2.77
CA GLN A 122 -8.42 12.30 -1.48
C GLN A 122 -9.40 11.34 -0.81
N GLY A 123 -10.33 10.74 -1.57
CA GLY A 123 -11.30 9.78 -1.03
C GLY A 123 -10.60 8.62 -0.33
N TRP A 124 -9.60 8.01 -0.97
CA TRP A 124 -8.81 6.92 -0.37
C TRP A 124 -7.99 7.36 0.84
N LEU A 125 -7.42 8.57 0.81
CA LEU A 125 -6.70 9.15 1.95
C LEU A 125 -7.63 9.31 3.15
N ASN A 126 -8.80 9.91 2.94
CA ASN A 126 -9.77 10.14 4.00
C ASN A 126 -10.36 8.85 4.55
N ALA A 127 -10.65 7.88 3.68
CA ALA A 127 -11.11 6.55 4.07
C ALA A 127 -10.09 5.86 4.99
N GLY A 128 -8.83 5.78 4.54
CA GLY A 128 -7.75 5.14 5.30
C GLY A 128 -7.50 5.85 6.62
N HIS A 129 -7.32 7.17 6.59
CA HIS A 129 -7.04 7.97 7.79
C HIS A 129 -8.18 7.92 8.81
N THR A 130 -9.44 7.96 8.37
CA THR A 130 -10.61 7.81 9.25
C THR A 130 -10.60 6.47 9.98
N HIS A 131 -10.09 5.41 9.35
CA HIS A 131 -9.96 4.08 9.93
C HIS A 131 -8.59 3.83 10.60
N GLY A 132 -7.71 4.83 10.64
CA GLY A 132 -6.36 4.71 11.21
C GLY A 132 -5.40 3.85 10.39
N VAL A 133 -5.66 3.70 9.09
CA VAL A 133 -4.82 2.95 8.15
C VAL A 133 -3.97 3.95 7.35
N PRO A 134 -2.63 3.87 7.40
CA PRO A 134 -1.76 4.66 6.55
C PRO A 134 -1.98 4.35 5.06
N VAL A 135 -1.96 5.39 4.23
CA VAL A 135 -2.21 5.32 2.78
C VAL A 135 -0.96 5.72 2.02
N LEU A 136 -0.35 4.78 1.30
CA LEU A 136 0.86 5.02 0.51
C LEU A 136 0.54 5.27 -0.95
N GLY A 137 1.36 6.11 -1.58
CA GLY A 137 1.48 6.17 -3.03
C GLY A 137 2.50 5.14 -3.53
N THR A 138 2.88 5.28 -4.81
CA THR A 138 3.96 4.53 -5.43
C THR A 138 4.97 5.49 -6.06
N LEU A 139 6.25 5.12 -5.99
CA LEU A 139 7.27 5.58 -6.93
C LEU A 139 7.60 4.38 -7.80
N ILE A 140 7.21 4.42 -9.08
CA ILE A 140 7.41 3.31 -10.01
C ILE A 140 8.20 3.75 -11.24
N THR A 141 9.14 2.91 -11.64
CA THR A 141 9.91 3.07 -12.88
C THR A 141 9.94 1.74 -13.59
N GLU A 142 9.65 1.72 -14.89
CA GLU A 142 9.45 0.47 -15.63
C GLU A 142 10.28 0.47 -16.91
N TRP A 143 10.86 -0.68 -17.22
CA TRP A 143 11.50 -0.97 -18.51
C TRP A 143 12.61 0.03 -18.90
N HIS A 144 12.76 0.30 -20.20
CA HIS A 144 13.81 1.18 -20.72
C HIS A 144 13.68 2.64 -20.26
N GLU A 145 12.46 3.14 -20.08
CA GLU A 145 12.23 4.50 -19.59
C GLU A 145 12.69 4.64 -18.13
N GLY A 146 12.39 3.65 -17.29
CA GLY A 146 12.85 3.59 -15.91
C GLY A 146 14.37 3.56 -15.80
N GLU A 147 15.05 2.78 -16.65
CA GLU A 147 16.52 2.76 -16.69
C GLU A 147 17.10 4.15 -16.99
N ALA A 148 16.54 4.87 -17.97
CA ALA A 148 16.97 6.21 -18.31
C ALA A 148 16.76 7.21 -17.16
N ILE A 149 15.62 7.12 -16.46
CA ILE A 149 15.33 7.95 -15.27
C ILE A 149 16.39 7.74 -14.20
N TRP A 150 16.66 6.47 -13.83
CA TRP A 150 17.63 6.18 -12.78
C TRP A 150 19.06 6.52 -13.17
N ARG A 151 19.46 6.31 -14.43
CA ARG A 151 20.76 6.82 -14.91
C ARG A 151 20.86 8.33 -14.76
N GLY A 152 19.80 9.06 -15.10
CA GLY A 152 19.72 10.50 -14.98
C GLY A 152 19.74 11.01 -13.54
N ILE A 153 19.19 10.27 -12.57
CA ILE A 153 19.15 10.65 -11.15
C ILE A 153 20.45 10.26 -10.44
N LEU A 154 20.87 9.00 -10.58
CA LEU A 154 21.97 8.40 -9.79
C LEU A 154 23.37 8.82 -10.27
N THR A 155 23.48 9.54 -11.38
CA THR A 155 24.78 10.05 -11.85
C THR A 155 25.33 11.15 -10.94
N ASP A 156 24.45 11.91 -10.29
CA ASP A 156 24.79 13.07 -9.46
C ASP A 156 24.14 12.94 -8.08
N ILE A 157 24.96 13.07 -7.04
CA ILE A 157 24.51 12.96 -5.65
C ILE A 157 23.60 14.13 -5.25
N GLU A 158 23.83 15.33 -5.76
CA GLU A 158 22.96 16.48 -5.47
C GLU A 158 21.59 16.28 -6.09
N LYS A 159 21.54 15.77 -7.32
CA LYS A 159 20.28 15.43 -7.99
C LYS A 159 19.56 14.27 -7.30
N THR A 160 20.29 13.26 -6.84
CA THR A 160 19.73 12.15 -6.03
C THR A 160 19.10 12.68 -4.74
N ASN A 161 19.82 13.54 -4.02
CA ASN A 161 19.34 14.19 -2.80
C ASN A 161 18.09 15.04 -3.09
N LEU A 162 18.15 15.91 -4.09
CA LEU A 162 17.03 16.78 -4.48
C LEU A 162 15.78 15.97 -4.88
N PHE A 163 15.95 14.90 -5.66
CA PHE A 163 14.83 14.05 -6.05
C PHE A 163 14.15 13.41 -4.83
N SER A 164 14.94 12.83 -3.92
CA SER A 164 14.41 12.25 -2.68
C SER A 164 13.74 13.28 -1.78
N GLN A 165 14.31 14.48 -1.67
CA GLN A 165 13.74 15.60 -0.92
C GLN A 165 12.39 16.01 -1.51
N LYS A 166 12.30 16.17 -2.84
CA LYS A 166 11.07 16.58 -3.52
C LYS A 166 9.94 15.59 -3.36
N LEU A 167 10.24 14.29 -3.41
CA LEU A 167 9.27 13.24 -3.10
C LEU A 167 8.73 13.37 -1.67
N ALA A 168 9.61 13.58 -0.69
CA ALA A 168 9.18 13.80 0.69
C ALA A 168 8.35 15.08 0.87
N GLU A 169 8.70 16.17 0.18
CA GLU A 169 7.91 17.42 0.16
C GLU A 169 6.51 17.20 -0.44
N ILE A 170 6.41 16.45 -1.54
CA ILE A 170 5.12 16.07 -2.17
C ILE A 170 4.29 15.24 -1.19
N CYS A 171 4.90 14.23 -0.56
CA CYS A 171 4.27 13.37 0.44
C CYS A 171 3.76 14.18 1.66
N ALA A 172 4.57 15.10 2.17
CA ALA A 172 4.19 15.99 3.26
C ALA A 172 3.02 16.89 2.85
N HIS A 173 3.09 17.50 1.67
CA HIS A 173 2.09 18.42 1.15
C HIS A 173 0.73 17.75 0.94
N TYR A 174 0.69 16.62 0.22
CA TYR A 174 -0.54 15.88 -0.06
C TYR A 174 -1.02 14.99 1.09
N LYS A 175 -0.31 15.01 2.21
CA LYS A 175 -0.67 14.35 3.48
C LYS A 175 -0.78 12.81 3.42
N PHE A 176 -0.27 12.13 2.40
CA PHE A 176 -0.24 10.64 2.35
C PHE A 176 0.99 10.05 3.03
N ASP A 177 1.00 8.78 3.41
CA ASP A 177 1.92 8.29 4.45
C ASP A 177 3.21 7.62 3.95
N GLY A 178 3.61 7.92 2.73
CA GLY A 178 4.86 7.44 2.12
C GLY A 178 4.62 6.65 0.83
N TYR A 179 5.54 5.74 0.50
CA TYR A 179 5.63 5.14 -0.83
C TYR A 179 5.93 3.63 -0.79
N LEU A 180 5.31 2.90 -1.71
CA LEU A 180 5.91 1.69 -2.28
C LEU A 180 6.88 2.10 -3.38
N LEU A 181 8.14 1.73 -3.26
CA LEU A 181 9.18 1.93 -4.25
C LEU A 181 9.28 0.67 -5.13
N ASN A 182 8.82 0.77 -6.38
CA ASN A 182 8.83 -0.33 -7.33
C ASN A 182 9.74 -0.02 -8.54
N VAL A 183 10.94 -0.61 -8.56
CA VAL A 183 11.92 -0.40 -9.62
C VAL A 183 11.89 -1.61 -10.56
N GLU A 184 11.02 -1.57 -11.57
CA GLU A 184 10.79 -2.64 -12.56
C GLU A 184 11.68 -2.42 -13.81
N ASN A 185 12.96 -2.12 -13.59
CA ASN A 185 13.94 -1.93 -14.65
C ASN A 185 15.35 -2.32 -14.18
N VAL A 186 16.24 -2.52 -15.15
CA VAL A 186 17.65 -2.76 -14.88
C VAL A 186 18.31 -1.48 -14.33
N ILE A 187 19.25 -1.66 -13.42
CA ILE A 187 20.12 -0.62 -12.87
C ILE A 187 21.56 -1.03 -13.18
N PRO A 188 22.41 -0.14 -13.73
CA PRO A 188 23.82 -0.46 -13.90
C PRO A 188 24.43 -0.87 -12.56
N LYS A 189 25.21 -1.97 -12.53
CA LYS A 189 25.76 -2.53 -11.29
C LYS A 189 26.50 -1.49 -10.44
N ASP A 190 27.27 -0.61 -11.08
CA ASP A 190 28.01 0.48 -10.40
C ASP A 190 27.10 1.55 -9.75
N PHE A 191 25.83 1.61 -10.15
CA PHE A 191 24.83 2.55 -9.60
C PHE A 191 23.99 1.93 -8.50
N VAL A 192 24.01 0.61 -8.30
CA VAL A 192 23.25 -0.07 -7.24
C VAL A 192 23.56 0.49 -5.84
N PRO A 193 24.82 0.74 -5.44
CA PRO A 193 25.09 1.38 -4.15
C PRO A 193 24.44 2.76 -3.99
N ARG A 194 24.33 3.53 -5.08
CA ARG A 194 23.67 4.84 -5.08
C ARG A 194 22.15 4.71 -5.00
N LEU A 195 21.58 3.66 -5.59
CA LEU A 195 20.16 3.36 -5.43
C LEU A 195 19.83 3.01 -3.98
N VAL A 196 20.63 2.15 -3.33
CA VAL A 196 20.48 1.85 -1.88
C VAL A 196 20.60 3.14 -1.06
N GLN A 197 21.57 4.00 -1.37
CA GLN A 197 21.70 5.31 -0.74
C GLN A 197 20.46 6.18 -0.95
N PHE A 198 19.89 6.20 -2.16
CA PHE A 198 18.64 6.91 -2.45
C PHE A 198 17.49 6.41 -1.57
N VAL A 199 17.34 5.09 -1.38
CA VAL A 199 16.30 4.51 -0.50
C VAL A 199 16.45 5.07 0.91
N GLY A 200 17.67 5.06 1.47
CA GLY A 200 17.94 5.62 2.79
C GLY A 200 17.70 7.13 2.88
N LEU A 201 18.08 7.90 1.84
CA LEU A 201 17.83 9.34 1.78
C LEU A 201 16.33 9.66 1.70
N LEU A 202 15.58 8.93 0.88
CA LEU A 202 14.13 9.11 0.78
C LEU A 202 13.47 8.82 2.12
N LYS A 203 13.87 7.75 2.82
CA LYS A 203 13.37 7.47 4.16
C LYS A 203 13.68 8.60 5.15
N ALA A 204 14.93 9.06 5.19
CA ALA A 204 15.33 10.15 6.07
C ALA A 204 14.57 11.46 5.78
N HIS A 205 14.35 11.79 4.50
CA HIS A 205 13.56 12.95 4.11
C HIS A 205 12.08 12.79 4.46
N LEU A 206 11.48 11.61 4.26
CA LEU A 206 10.10 11.37 4.69
C LEU A 206 9.94 11.62 6.19
N ASP A 207 10.86 11.14 7.02
CA ASP A 207 10.85 11.36 8.47
C ASP A 207 11.10 12.83 8.86
N LEU A 208 11.84 13.58 8.05
CA LEU A 208 12.13 15.00 8.27
C LEU A 208 10.94 15.91 7.89
N TYR A 209 10.34 15.69 6.73
CA TYR A 209 9.33 16.59 6.15
C TYR A 209 7.90 16.26 6.59
N CYS A 210 7.62 15.01 6.96
CA CYS A 210 6.29 14.60 7.38
C CYS A 210 6.19 14.61 8.92
N ALA A 211 5.31 15.45 9.47
CA ALA A 211 5.03 15.50 10.91
C ALA A 211 4.17 14.31 11.42
N ARG A 212 4.34 13.12 10.84
CA ARG A 212 3.62 11.88 11.13
C ARG A 212 4.49 10.67 10.78
N ARG A 213 4.13 9.48 11.28
CA ARG A 213 4.81 8.24 10.88
C ARG A 213 4.61 8.00 9.37
N THR A 214 5.71 7.79 8.65
CA THR A 214 5.70 7.42 7.24
C THR A 214 6.20 5.99 7.03
N TRP A 215 5.92 5.44 5.87
CA TRP A 215 6.36 4.13 5.42
C TRP A 215 7.02 4.21 4.04
N LEU A 216 8.24 3.69 3.94
CA LEU A 216 8.89 3.40 2.67
C LEU A 216 9.06 1.88 2.55
N ILE A 217 8.39 1.29 1.56
CA ILE A 217 8.42 -0.15 1.31
C ILE A 217 9.14 -0.40 -0.01
N TRP A 218 10.15 -1.26 -0.01
CA TRP A 218 10.81 -1.72 -1.22
C TRP A 218 10.03 -2.86 -1.87
N TYR A 219 9.81 -2.85 -3.18
CA TYR A 219 9.32 -4.04 -3.90
C TYR A 219 10.50 -4.94 -4.30
N ASP A 220 10.37 -6.26 -4.15
CA ASP A 220 11.37 -7.26 -4.52
C ASP A 220 11.58 -7.33 -6.04
N SER A 221 12.31 -6.37 -6.59
CA SER A 221 12.54 -6.21 -8.03
C SER A 221 14.03 -6.31 -8.42
N VAL A 222 14.76 -5.20 -8.37
CA VAL A 222 16.17 -5.14 -8.76
C VAL A 222 17.08 -5.69 -7.65
N THR A 223 18.04 -6.51 -8.03
CA THR A 223 19.00 -7.13 -7.10
C THR A 223 20.24 -6.24 -6.87
N THR A 224 21.11 -6.66 -5.95
CA THR A 224 22.45 -6.08 -5.75
C THR A 224 23.35 -6.15 -6.99
N ASP A 225 23.03 -7.01 -7.96
CA ASP A 225 23.73 -7.07 -9.25
C ASP A 225 23.19 -6.06 -10.28
N GLY A 226 22.08 -5.39 -9.95
CA GLY A 226 21.43 -4.40 -10.81
C GLY A 226 20.47 -5.01 -11.84
N THR A 227 20.32 -6.33 -11.86
CA THR A 227 19.35 -7.03 -12.71
C THR A 227 17.94 -6.94 -12.11
N LEU A 228 16.94 -6.74 -12.97
CA LEU A 228 15.55 -6.96 -12.59
C LEU A 228 15.32 -8.47 -12.49
N ASP A 229 15.26 -8.99 -11.26
CA ASP A 229 15.13 -10.42 -10.99
C ASP A 229 14.43 -10.63 -9.64
N TRP A 230 13.10 -10.79 -9.68
CA TRP A 230 12.27 -10.97 -8.49
C TRP A 230 12.64 -12.26 -7.74
N GLN A 231 13.16 -12.13 -6.52
CA GLN A 231 13.69 -13.28 -5.78
C GLN A 231 12.59 -14.14 -5.14
N ASN A 232 11.41 -13.56 -4.94
CA ASN A 232 10.26 -14.13 -4.23
C ASN A 232 10.54 -14.44 -2.74
N LYS A 233 11.61 -13.85 -2.20
CA LYS A 233 12.08 -13.98 -0.81
C LYS A 233 12.91 -12.78 -0.43
N LEU A 234 13.04 -12.53 0.87
CA LEU A 234 14.14 -11.75 1.38
C LEU A 234 15.40 -12.61 1.38
N CYS A 235 16.44 -12.17 0.68
CA CYS A 235 17.73 -12.85 0.56
C CYS A 235 18.88 -11.84 0.43
N PRO A 236 20.15 -12.26 0.45
CA PRO A 236 21.28 -11.32 0.34
C PRO A 236 21.24 -10.39 -0.89
N LEU A 237 20.56 -10.79 -1.97
CA LEU A 237 20.45 -10.01 -3.21
C LEU A 237 19.49 -8.83 -3.13
N ASN A 238 18.57 -8.78 -2.16
CA ASN A 238 17.65 -7.64 -1.96
C ASN A 238 17.69 -7.07 -0.53
N LYS A 239 18.37 -7.75 0.40
CA LYS A 239 18.52 -7.34 1.80
C LYS A 239 19.06 -5.90 1.99
N PRO A 240 20.04 -5.40 1.22
CA PRO A 240 20.49 -4.02 1.38
C PRO A 240 19.38 -2.97 1.19
N PHE A 241 18.40 -3.22 0.33
CA PHE A 241 17.26 -2.32 0.15
C PHE A 241 16.27 -2.41 1.32
N PHE A 242 15.99 -3.63 1.80
CA PHE A 242 15.17 -3.86 2.99
C PHE A 242 15.74 -3.21 4.25
N ASP A 243 17.06 -3.29 4.43
CA ASP A 243 17.74 -2.69 5.59
C ASP A 243 17.76 -1.15 5.52
N ALA A 244 17.56 -0.55 4.34
CA ALA A 244 17.54 0.89 4.12
C ALA A 244 16.14 1.55 4.30
N CYS A 245 15.08 0.78 4.50
CA CYS A 245 13.70 1.28 4.60
C CYS A 245 12.83 0.51 5.61
N ASP A 246 11.53 0.80 5.65
CA ASP A 246 10.60 0.28 6.66
C ASP A 246 10.18 -1.18 6.41
N GLY A 247 10.30 -1.68 5.18
CA GLY A 247 10.00 -3.08 4.88
C GLY A 247 10.15 -3.44 3.41
N ILE A 248 9.86 -4.71 3.09
CA ILE A 248 9.93 -5.25 1.72
C ILE A 248 8.61 -5.94 1.36
N PHE A 249 8.09 -5.64 0.19
CA PHE A 249 7.01 -6.35 -0.48
C PHE A 249 7.64 -7.38 -1.43
N LEU A 250 7.56 -8.65 -1.07
CA LEU A 250 8.08 -9.75 -1.88
C LEU A 250 7.18 -10.07 -3.07
N ASN A 251 7.79 -10.45 -4.19
CA ASN A 251 7.04 -10.91 -5.35
C ASN A 251 6.24 -12.19 -5.05
N TYR A 252 5.16 -12.42 -5.80
CA TYR A 252 4.10 -13.37 -5.46
C TYR A 252 4.35 -14.82 -5.92
N VAL A 253 5.50 -15.14 -6.54
CA VAL A 253 5.85 -16.47 -7.09
C VAL A 253 6.74 -17.26 -6.11
N TRP A 254 6.48 -17.15 -4.81
CA TRP A 254 7.26 -17.79 -3.75
C TRP A 254 6.89 -19.26 -3.54
N LYS A 255 7.84 -20.03 -3.00
CA LYS A 255 7.63 -21.42 -2.53
C LYS A 255 7.83 -21.52 -1.02
N PRO A 256 7.36 -22.57 -0.35
CA PRO A 256 7.57 -22.72 1.10
C PRO A 256 9.03 -22.62 1.57
N ALA A 257 9.99 -23.05 0.75
CA ALA A 257 11.43 -22.92 1.05
C ALA A 257 11.91 -21.45 1.05
N ASP A 258 11.36 -20.61 0.16
CA ASP A 258 11.66 -19.18 0.05
C ASP A 258 11.21 -18.42 1.32
N LEU A 259 10.09 -18.85 1.91
CA LEU A 259 9.59 -18.30 3.18
C LEU A 259 10.56 -18.59 4.33
N GLN A 260 11.11 -19.81 4.40
CA GLN A 260 12.07 -20.18 5.44
C GLN A 260 13.38 -19.38 5.34
N GLU A 261 13.83 -19.08 4.12
CA GLU A 261 14.97 -18.19 3.92
C GLU A 261 14.64 -16.76 4.35
N SER A 262 13.48 -16.25 3.95
CA SER A 262 13.02 -14.91 4.36
C SER A 262 12.96 -14.75 5.87
N LEU A 263 12.48 -15.76 6.60
CA LEU A 263 12.46 -15.78 8.07
C LEU A 263 13.86 -15.64 8.67
N ARG A 264 14.85 -16.37 8.11
CA ARG A 264 16.24 -16.31 8.58
C ARG A 264 16.85 -14.93 8.33
N GLU A 265 16.65 -14.38 7.15
CA GLU A 265 17.23 -13.09 6.73
C GLU A 265 16.58 -11.88 7.39
N ALA A 266 15.28 -11.97 7.72
CA ALA A 266 14.54 -10.91 8.38
C ALA A 266 14.88 -10.78 9.88
N GLY A 267 15.15 -11.91 10.55
CA GLY A 267 15.40 -11.95 11.98
C GLY A 267 14.29 -11.25 12.79
N ALA A 268 14.66 -10.24 13.58
CA ALA A 268 13.72 -9.48 14.39
C ALA A 268 12.70 -8.66 13.58
N ARG A 269 12.97 -8.39 12.29
CA ARG A 269 12.11 -7.61 11.40
C ARG A 269 11.18 -8.49 10.55
N VAL A 270 10.83 -9.69 11.02
CA VAL A 270 9.97 -10.64 10.28
C VAL A 270 8.63 -10.05 9.85
N HIS A 271 8.06 -9.13 10.64
CA HIS A 271 6.78 -8.48 10.30
C HIS A 271 6.92 -7.32 9.31
N ASP A 272 8.14 -6.95 8.93
CA ASP A 272 8.44 -5.94 7.90
C ASP A 272 8.65 -6.61 6.53
N VAL A 273 8.58 -7.95 6.45
CA VAL A 273 8.56 -8.72 5.21
C VAL A 273 7.11 -9.04 4.84
N PHE A 274 6.58 -8.33 3.85
CA PHE A 274 5.23 -8.51 3.33
C PHE A 274 5.26 -9.47 2.15
N VAL A 275 4.86 -10.71 2.37
CA VAL A 275 4.86 -11.72 1.32
C VAL A 275 3.71 -11.44 0.34
N GLY A 276 4.02 -11.29 -0.94
CA GLY A 276 3.05 -10.97 -1.98
C GLY A 276 2.08 -12.12 -2.25
N VAL A 277 0.80 -11.79 -2.40
CA VAL A 277 -0.25 -12.70 -2.86
C VAL A 277 -1.08 -11.98 -3.91
N ASP A 278 -0.89 -12.38 -5.18
CA ASP A 278 -1.61 -11.83 -6.31
C ASP A 278 -3.02 -12.43 -6.44
N VAL A 279 -4.04 -11.60 -6.27
CA VAL A 279 -5.44 -12.02 -6.34
C VAL A 279 -5.83 -12.40 -7.78
N TRP A 280 -5.11 -11.93 -8.80
CA TRP A 280 -5.36 -12.37 -10.19
C TRP A 280 -4.84 -13.77 -10.51
N GLY A 281 -4.04 -14.38 -9.63
CA GLY A 281 -3.57 -15.75 -9.83
C GLY A 281 -2.41 -15.88 -10.81
N ARG A 282 -1.62 -14.82 -11.07
CA ARG A 282 -0.51 -14.87 -12.04
C ARG A 282 0.68 -15.63 -11.45
N ASN A 283 0.68 -16.95 -11.61
CA ASN A 283 1.73 -17.86 -11.11
C ASN A 283 1.94 -17.79 -9.58
N CYS A 284 0.92 -17.38 -8.82
CA CYS A 284 1.01 -17.28 -7.36
C CYS A 284 0.58 -18.59 -6.68
N TYR A 285 0.88 -18.71 -5.39
CA TYR A 285 0.52 -19.89 -4.61
C TYR A 285 -1.00 -20.15 -4.64
N GLN A 286 -1.41 -21.26 -5.25
CA GLN A 286 -2.80 -21.72 -5.35
C GLN A 286 -3.75 -20.81 -6.17
N ASP A 287 -3.23 -20.15 -7.22
CA ASP A 287 -4.02 -19.52 -8.30
C ASP A 287 -4.90 -18.31 -7.94
N GLY A 288 -4.65 -17.65 -6.80
CA GLY A 288 -5.31 -16.38 -6.45
C GLY A 288 -6.84 -16.48 -6.30
N GLY A 289 -7.56 -15.42 -6.63
CA GLY A 289 -9.01 -15.29 -6.50
C GLY A 289 -9.49 -15.67 -5.10
N PHE A 290 -10.52 -16.50 -5.01
CA PHE A 290 -10.99 -16.99 -3.70
C PHE A 290 -10.05 -17.96 -2.98
N ASN A 291 -8.96 -18.42 -3.64
CA ASN A 291 -7.94 -19.27 -3.03
C ASN A 291 -6.82 -18.49 -2.34
N VAL A 292 -6.89 -17.15 -2.31
CA VAL A 292 -5.97 -16.29 -1.53
C VAL A 292 -5.91 -16.70 -0.05
N ASP A 293 -7.01 -17.27 0.48
CA ASP A 293 -7.08 -17.82 1.83
C ASP A 293 -6.06 -18.94 2.09
N LYS A 294 -5.75 -19.78 1.09
CA LYS A 294 -4.74 -20.84 1.19
C LYS A 294 -3.33 -20.29 1.35
N ALA A 295 -3.01 -19.20 0.66
CA ALA A 295 -1.73 -18.51 0.83
C ALA A 295 -1.63 -17.92 2.24
N LEU A 296 -2.65 -17.18 2.68
CA LEU A 296 -2.70 -16.61 4.02
C LEU A 296 -2.58 -17.68 5.12
N ALA A 297 -3.20 -18.85 4.94
CA ALA A 297 -3.08 -19.97 5.86
C ALA A 297 -1.62 -20.35 6.12
N VAL A 298 -0.82 -20.50 5.06
CA VAL A 298 0.61 -20.81 5.17
C VAL A 298 1.35 -19.67 5.87
N LEU A 299 1.15 -18.43 5.42
CA LEU A 299 1.88 -17.27 5.94
C LEU A 299 1.60 -17.02 7.43
N ARG A 300 0.36 -17.22 7.88
CA ARG A 300 0.00 -17.04 9.29
C ARG A 300 0.55 -18.13 10.19
N THR A 301 0.70 -19.38 9.71
CA THR A 301 1.39 -20.42 10.49
C THR A 301 2.87 -20.10 10.73
N LEU A 302 3.47 -19.28 9.86
CA LEU A 302 4.85 -18.80 9.97
C LEU A 302 4.97 -17.41 10.62
N ASN A 303 3.86 -16.85 11.12
CA ASN A 303 3.80 -15.52 11.71
C ASN A 303 4.34 -14.40 10.80
N MET A 304 4.16 -14.53 9.47
CA MET A 304 4.66 -13.57 8.47
C MET A 304 3.58 -12.58 8.03
N SER A 305 4.01 -11.36 7.67
CA SER A 305 3.15 -10.33 7.07
C SER A 305 2.82 -10.68 5.62
N VAL A 306 1.70 -10.15 5.13
CA VAL A 306 1.19 -10.41 3.78
C VAL A 306 0.89 -9.10 3.07
N ALA A 307 1.13 -9.06 1.76
CA ALA A 307 0.62 -8.02 0.87
C ALA A 307 -0.33 -8.65 -0.15
N ILE A 308 -1.61 -8.33 -0.03
CA ILE A 308 -2.66 -8.78 -0.94
C ILE A 308 -2.67 -7.80 -2.12
N PHE A 309 -2.30 -8.28 -3.29
CA PHE A 309 -2.15 -7.48 -4.50
C PHE A 309 -3.38 -7.58 -5.39
N ALA A 310 -3.88 -6.43 -5.84
CA ALA A 310 -5.01 -6.27 -6.76
C ALA A 310 -6.33 -6.94 -6.32
N PRO A 311 -6.78 -6.79 -5.05
CA PRO A 311 -8.05 -7.37 -4.60
C PRO A 311 -9.28 -6.72 -5.24
N GLY A 312 -9.14 -5.58 -5.94
CA GLY A 312 -10.17 -5.01 -6.81
C GLY A 312 -10.69 -6.00 -7.87
N TRP A 313 -9.96 -7.10 -8.10
CA TRP A 313 -10.41 -8.31 -8.80
C TRP A 313 -11.85 -8.73 -8.49
N THR A 314 -12.32 -8.60 -7.24
CA THR A 314 -13.70 -8.95 -6.87
C THR A 314 -14.72 -8.16 -7.67
N PHE A 315 -14.44 -6.90 -7.96
CA PHE A 315 -15.28 -6.03 -8.78
C PHE A 315 -14.98 -6.19 -10.27
N GLU A 316 -13.72 -6.29 -10.66
CA GLU A 316 -13.33 -6.40 -12.07
C GLU A 316 -13.82 -7.68 -12.74
N THR A 317 -13.98 -8.75 -11.96
CA THR A 317 -14.44 -10.06 -12.42
C THR A 317 -15.86 -10.39 -11.96
N LEU A 318 -16.62 -9.38 -11.52
CA LEU A 318 -17.98 -9.56 -11.04
C LEU A 318 -18.87 -10.19 -12.13
N PRO A 319 -19.43 -11.39 -11.89
CA PRO A 319 -20.40 -12.00 -12.80
C PRO A 319 -21.68 -11.17 -12.90
N ALA A 320 -22.35 -11.22 -14.05
CA ALA A 320 -23.58 -10.44 -14.28
C ALA A 320 -24.76 -10.82 -13.36
N ASP A 321 -24.72 -12.02 -12.76
CA ASP A 321 -25.73 -12.57 -11.86
C ASP A 321 -25.35 -12.46 -10.37
N GLU A 322 -24.23 -11.81 -10.04
CA GLU A 322 -23.76 -11.61 -8.67
C GLU A 322 -23.74 -10.13 -8.28
N ASP A 323 -24.01 -9.84 -7.00
CA ASP A 323 -23.90 -8.51 -6.42
C ASP A 323 -22.49 -8.27 -5.83
N PHE A 324 -21.93 -7.07 -6.06
CA PHE A 324 -20.59 -6.71 -5.60
C PHE A 324 -20.43 -6.87 -4.09
N LEU A 325 -21.38 -6.36 -3.30
CA LEU A 325 -21.28 -6.40 -1.84
C LEU A 325 -21.24 -7.85 -1.34
N THR A 326 -22.04 -8.73 -1.95
CA THR A 326 -22.05 -10.17 -1.65
C THR A 326 -20.72 -10.83 -1.98
N ARG A 327 -20.14 -10.52 -3.14
CA ARG A 327 -18.86 -11.07 -3.59
C ARG A 327 -17.69 -10.60 -2.74
N GLU A 328 -17.60 -9.29 -2.50
CA GLU A 328 -16.56 -8.65 -1.68
C GLU A 328 -16.64 -9.17 -0.23
N THR A 329 -17.85 -9.22 0.34
CA THR A 329 -18.06 -9.81 1.68
C THR A 329 -17.63 -11.27 1.72
N SER A 330 -17.95 -12.05 0.69
CA SER A 330 -17.55 -13.47 0.61
C SER A 330 -16.04 -13.64 0.53
N PHE A 331 -15.36 -12.77 -0.23
CA PHE A 331 -13.91 -12.76 -0.36
C PHE A 331 -13.25 -12.47 1.00
N TRP A 332 -13.59 -11.34 1.63
CA TRP A 332 -12.99 -10.94 2.91
C TRP A 332 -13.39 -11.86 4.07
N ARG A 333 -14.59 -12.45 4.05
CA ARG A 333 -15.01 -13.44 5.05
C ARG A 333 -14.15 -14.70 5.00
N ARG A 334 -13.75 -15.17 3.81
CA ARG A 334 -12.84 -16.34 3.69
C ARG A 334 -11.48 -16.06 4.33
N LEU A 335 -11.03 -14.81 4.29
CA LEU A 335 -9.76 -14.41 4.89
C LEU A 335 -9.86 -14.13 6.40
N SER A 336 -11.07 -14.07 6.97
CA SER A 336 -11.30 -13.59 8.33
C SER A 336 -10.53 -14.34 9.43
N SER A 337 -10.32 -15.65 9.27
CA SER A 337 -9.55 -16.46 10.22
C SER A 337 -8.05 -16.14 10.23
N TYR A 338 -7.56 -15.41 9.22
CA TYR A 338 -6.16 -15.04 9.04
C TYR A 338 -5.90 -13.55 9.24
N HIS A 339 -6.96 -12.78 9.54
CA HIS A 339 -6.87 -11.35 9.79
C HIS A 339 -6.81 -11.05 11.27
N TYR A 340 -6.00 -10.04 11.60
CA TYR A 340 -5.94 -9.47 12.94
C TYR A 340 -6.65 -8.14 12.92
N VAL A 341 -7.83 -8.10 13.53
CA VAL A 341 -8.75 -6.97 13.36
C VAL A 341 -8.51 -5.93 14.45
N HIS A 342 -8.33 -4.68 14.04
CA HIS A 342 -8.20 -3.58 14.97
C HIS A 342 -9.56 -3.05 15.39
N GLY A 343 -9.71 -2.72 16.68
CA GLY A 343 -10.88 -2.06 17.22
C GLY A 343 -10.71 -0.53 17.33
N PRO A 344 -11.80 0.19 17.63
CA PRO A 344 -11.74 1.62 17.95
C PRO A 344 -10.87 1.86 19.20
N ALA A 345 -10.14 2.97 19.22
CA ALA A 345 -9.26 3.35 20.34
C ALA A 345 -9.91 4.27 21.38
N GLN A 346 -11.03 4.91 21.04
CA GLN A 346 -11.63 5.98 21.83
C GLN A 346 -13.16 5.92 21.81
N LEU A 347 -13.79 6.43 22.87
CA LEU A 347 -15.24 6.59 23.02
C LEU A 347 -15.59 8.08 23.15
N PRO A 348 -16.79 8.53 22.70
CA PRO A 348 -17.81 7.73 22.04
C PRO A 348 -17.41 7.32 20.61
N PHE A 349 -17.79 6.10 20.22
CA PHE A 349 -17.68 5.62 18.84
C PHE A 349 -18.98 5.91 18.09
N HIS A 350 -18.88 6.45 16.88
CA HIS A 350 -20.02 6.76 16.01
C HIS A 350 -19.77 6.20 14.61
N SER A 351 -20.80 5.61 14.01
CA SER A 351 -20.82 5.20 12.60
C SER A 351 -22.28 5.20 12.12
N ASP A 352 -22.48 5.63 10.88
CA ASP A 352 -23.74 5.53 10.13
C ASP A 352 -23.69 4.40 9.08
N PHE A 353 -22.61 3.60 9.11
CA PHE A 353 -22.32 2.54 8.14
C PHE A 353 -22.14 3.02 6.69
N CYS A 354 -21.80 4.30 6.48
CA CYS A 354 -21.42 4.79 5.17
C CYS A 354 -20.20 4.01 4.62
N GLN A 355 -20.30 3.54 3.39
CA GLN A 355 -19.22 2.85 2.68
C GLN A 355 -18.45 3.78 1.73
N GLU A 356 -18.54 5.09 1.99
CA GLU A 356 -17.88 6.15 1.21
C GLU A 356 -18.16 6.05 -0.29
N ASP A 357 -19.46 6.05 -0.62
CA ASP A 357 -19.90 6.30 -1.98
C ASP A 357 -19.41 7.68 -2.45
N ASN A 358 -18.89 7.76 -3.67
CA ASN A 358 -18.48 8.99 -4.39
C ASN A 358 -19.65 9.97 -4.66
N ARG A 359 -20.69 9.99 -3.83
CA ARG A 359 -21.78 10.96 -3.89
C ARG A 359 -21.29 12.31 -3.36
N PRO A 360 -21.60 13.43 -4.04
CA PRO A 360 -21.68 14.70 -3.35
C PRO A 360 -22.66 14.54 -2.17
N ALA A 361 -22.34 15.06 -0.99
CA ALA A 361 -23.32 15.14 0.08
C ALA A 361 -24.57 15.82 -0.48
N ALA A 362 -25.71 15.14 -0.43
CA ALA A 362 -26.98 15.76 -0.80
C ALA A 362 -27.21 16.91 0.18
N VAL A 363 -27.20 18.14 -0.35
CA VAL A 363 -27.45 19.39 0.40
C VAL A 363 -28.88 19.40 0.92
#